data_AF-A0A7C5S3K6-F1
#
_entry.id   AF-A0A7C5S3K6-F1
#
_cell.length_a   1.000
_cell.length_b   1.000
_cell.length_c   1.000
_cell.angle_alpha   90.00
_cell.angle_beta   90.00
_cell.angle_gamma   90.00
#
_symmetry.space_group_name_H-M   'P 1'
#
loop_
_entity.id
_entity.type
_entity.pdbx_description
1 polymer ?
#
loop_
_entity_poly.entity_id
_entity_poly.type
_entity_poly.pdbx_seq_one_letter_code
_entity_poly.pdbx_strand_id
1 'polypeptide(L)'
;FTPLEQKEYYADIYGPDFKPSFAGRKQGKDEGGIYRMSMVDDVWDISAVFTLSKEHLPYDTQKPEVLLERVIKASSKEGDLILDCFAGSGTTAAVAEKLNRQWITCDLGRFAIHTTRKRMLKIDGVKPFIVQNLGKYERQQWMKVEFENPENRILQEKAYRHFIIDLYNGKTLDGYTWLHGSKAGRMVHVGSVDAPVTVEDIKSTILEFWKLVGKEQQIQTNGIDFLGWDFAFEVNETAQQFAAENKVNVSFKKIPREVLEKKAVEQGDIKFYELAALSVNVKVEKMKALLKLENFIMPQDELPEEVRGSITHWSQWIDYWAIDWNFKDDTFHNEWQSYRSKQNPKIDLSTTNTYKEKGKYTVIVKVIDILGNDTTKVLEIEIN
;
A
#
# COMPACT_ATOMS: atom_id res chain seq x y z
N PHE A 1 25.62 29.40 -17.21
CA PHE A 1 26.48 30.48 -17.69
C PHE A 1 27.92 30.23 -17.28
N THR A 2 28.84 30.21 -18.23
CA THR A 2 30.25 30.45 -17.94
C THR A 2 30.43 31.87 -17.38
N PRO A 3 31.53 32.17 -16.67
CA PRO A 3 31.78 33.53 -16.17
C PRO A 3 31.78 34.60 -17.28
N LEU A 4 32.07 34.23 -18.52
CA LEU A 4 32.04 35.12 -19.68
C LEU A 4 30.60 35.42 -20.12
N GLU A 5 29.76 34.38 -20.25
CA GLU A 5 28.35 34.51 -20.62
C GLU A 5 27.56 35.31 -19.59
N GLN A 6 27.88 35.16 -18.29
CA GLN A 6 27.25 35.94 -17.23
C GLN A 6 27.60 37.43 -17.34
N LYS A 7 28.85 37.74 -17.69
CA LYS A 7 29.31 39.13 -17.87
C LYS A 7 28.60 39.81 -19.05
N GLU A 8 28.43 39.10 -20.16
CA GLU A 8 27.73 39.61 -21.35
C GLU A 8 26.26 39.87 -21.06
N TYR A 9 25.58 38.95 -20.36
CA TYR A 9 24.19 39.10 -19.91
C TYR A 9 23.98 40.35 -19.03
N TYR A 10 24.86 40.58 -18.05
CA TYR A 10 24.75 41.74 -17.17
C TYR A 10 25.04 43.08 -17.89
N ALA A 11 25.94 43.08 -18.89
CA ALA A 11 26.22 44.27 -19.69
C ALA A 11 25.05 44.65 -20.61
N ASP A 12 24.30 43.66 -21.11
CA ASP A 12 23.15 43.87 -21.99
C ASP A 12 21.93 44.43 -21.23
N ILE A 13 21.70 43.98 -19.99
CA ILE A 13 20.57 44.44 -19.17
C ILE A 13 20.84 45.79 -18.48
N TYR A 14 22.04 45.99 -17.93
CA TYR A 14 22.33 47.12 -17.04
C TYR A 14 23.28 48.15 -17.66
N GLY A 15 23.70 47.94 -18.91
CA GLY A 15 24.59 48.83 -19.65
C GLY A 15 26.08 48.45 -19.54
N PRO A 16 26.92 48.93 -20.49
CA PRO A 16 28.32 48.52 -20.62
C PRO A 16 29.20 48.96 -19.44
N ASP A 17 28.78 49.97 -18.68
CA ASP A 17 29.48 50.48 -17.50
C ASP A 17 29.05 49.80 -16.20
N PHE A 18 28.07 48.89 -16.25
CA PHE A 18 27.64 48.13 -15.08
C PHE A 18 28.77 47.19 -14.62
N LYS A 19 29.46 47.61 -13.56
CA LYS A 19 30.36 46.75 -12.79
C LYS A 19 29.57 46.25 -11.60
N PRO A 20 29.11 44.98 -11.58
CA PRO A 20 28.44 44.47 -10.40
C PRO A 20 29.40 44.61 -9.22
N SER A 21 28.95 45.21 -8.12
CA SER A 21 29.78 45.24 -6.91
C SER A 21 29.87 43.84 -6.35
N PHE A 22 31.08 43.26 -6.43
CA PHE A 22 31.37 41.91 -5.94
C PHE A 22 32.06 41.91 -4.57
N ALA A 23 32.12 43.07 -3.91
CA ALA A 23 32.69 43.21 -2.58
C ALA A 23 31.96 42.29 -1.58
N GLY A 24 32.70 41.44 -0.88
CA GLY A 24 32.16 40.55 0.16
C GLY A 24 31.70 39.16 -0.30
N ARG A 25 31.75 38.82 -1.60
CA ARG A 25 31.40 37.46 -2.07
C ARG A 25 32.53 36.47 -1.84
N LYS A 26 32.22 35.31 -1.24
CA LYS A 26 33.20 34.23 -1.01
C LYS A 26 33.73 33.69 -2.34
N GLN A 27 35.04 33.59 -2.45
CA GLN A 27 35.75 32.99 -3.59
C GLN A 27 36.17 31.57 -3.24
N GLY A 28 35.98 30.65 -4.18
CA GLY A 28 36.50 29.28 -4.14
C GLY A 28 37.50 29.06 -5.27
N LYS A 29 38.28 27.98 -5.19
CA LYS A 29 39.19 27.55 -6.24
C LYS A 29 39.07 26.05 -6.43
N ASP A 30 38.90 25.63 -7.67
CA ASP A 30 38.96 24.23 -8.10
C ASP A 30 39.93 24.07 -9.28
N GLU A 31 39.95 22.89 -9.90
CA GLU A 31 40.80 22.57 -11.05
C GLU A 31 40.52 23.46 -12.28
N GLY A 32 39.34 24.09 -12.36
CA GLY A 32 38.94 25.02 -13.42
C GLY A 32 39.27 26.49 -13.13
N GLY A 33 39.79 26.81 -11.94
CA GLY A 33 40.24 28.16 -11.58
C GLY A 33 39.48 28.77 -10.40
N ILE A 34 39.48 30.10 -10.33
CA ILE A 34 38.82 30.85 -9.25
C ILE A 34 37.36 31.06 -9.62
N TYR A 35 36.44 30.56 -8.79
CA TYR A 35 35.02 30.82 -8.92
C TYR A 35 34.51 31.67 -7.76
N ARG A 36 33.36 32.33 -7.96
CA ARG A 36 32.71 33.19 -6.95
C ARG A 36 31.33 32.64 -6.64
N MET A 37 31.00 32.57 -5.36
CA MET A 37 29.65 32.24 -4.94
C MET A 37 28.71 33.40 -5.32
N SER A 38 27.63 33.08 -6.03
CA SER A 38 26.54 34.00 -6.33
C SER A 38 25.23 33.46 -5.75
N MET A 39 24.28 34.35 -5.46
CA MET A 39 22.94 33.90 -5.12
C MET A 39 22.30 33.31 -6.37
N VAL A 40 21.55 32.23 -6.18
CA VAL A 40 20.78 31.62 -7.27
C VAL A 40 19.61 32.55 -7.62
N ASP A 41 19.43 32.84 -8.91
CA ASP A 41 18.31 33.66 -9.42
C ASP A 41 16.98 32.91 -9.33
N ASP A 42 15.87 33.58 -9.65
CA ASP A 42 14.50 33.03 -9.68
C ASP A 42 14.11 32.38 -11.02
N VAL A 43 14.97 32.48 -12.04
CA VAL A 43 14.85 31.77 -13.33
C VAL A 43 15.82 30.60 -13.37
N TRP A 44 15.30 29.38 -13.44
CA TRP A 44 16.10 28.17 -13.42
C TRP A 44 16.06 27.43 -14.75
N ASP A 45 17.22 27.33 -15.38
CA ASP A 45 17.41 26.47 -16.54
C ASP A 45 17.67 25.02 -16.08
N ILE A 46 16.60 24.21 -16.09
CA ILE A 46 16.62 22.79 -15.72
C ILE A 46 15.86 22.01 -16.78
N SER A 47 16.54 21.07 -17.43
CA SER A 47 15.93 20.20 -18.43
C SER A 47 14.84 19.30 -17.84
N ALA A 48 13.79 19.05 -18.61
CA ALA A 48 12.79 18.03 -18.29
C ALA A 48 13.41 16.62 -18.31
N VAL A 49 12.70 15.65 -17.73
CA VAL A 49 13.07 14.25 -17.81
C VAL A 49 12.74 13.73 -19.21
N PHE A 50 13.74 13.21 -19.91
CA PHE A 50 13.58 12.60 -21.23
C PHE A 50 13.60 11.08 -21.13
N THR A 51 13.16 10.38 -22.17
CA THR A 51 13.06 8.91 -22.20
C THR A 51 14.37 8.19 -21.91
N LEU A 52 15.51 8.80 -22.27
CA LEU A 52 16.86 8.25 -22.04
C LEU A 52 17.47 8.67 -20.69
N SER A 53 16.79 9.52 -19.91
CA SER A 53 17.26 9.94 -18.59
C SER A 53 17.33 8.73 -17.65
N LYS A 54 18.41 8.62 -16.87
CA LYS A 54 18.58 7.53 -15.88
C LYS A 54 17.45 7.48 -14.84
N GLU A 55 16.90 8.63 -14.50
CA GLU A 55 15.79 8.74 -13.55
C GLU A 55 14.41 8.45 -14.16
N HIS A 56 14.30 8.25 -15.48
CA HIS A 56 13.03 8.15 -16.18
C HIS A 56 12.21 6.94 -15.71
N LEU A 57 10.98 7.23 -15.30
CA LEU A 57 9.92 6.28 -15.01
C LEU A 57 8.81 6.45 -16.05
N PRO A 58 8.00 5.41 -16.34
CA PRO A 58 6.83 5.53 -17.20
C PRO A 58 5.71 6.29 -16.48
N TYR A 59 5.93 7.58 -16.21
CA TYR A 59 5.00 8.46 -15.52
C TYR A 59 5.00 9.82 -16.21
N ASP A 60 3.89 10.16 -16.85
CA ASP A 60 3.81 11.24 -17.86
C ASP A 60 4.30 12.61 -17.36
N THR A 61 4.06 12.91 -16.09
CA THR A 61 4.35 14.23 -15.51
C THR A 61 5.53 14.23 -14.53
N GLN A 62 6.45 13.26 -14.64
CA GLN A 62 7.62 13.16 -13.78
C GLN A 62 8.46 14.45 -13.81
N LYS A 63 8.76 14.97 -12.61
CA LYS A 63 9.71 16.10 -12.44
C LYS A 63 11.14 15.59 -12.28
N PRO A 64 12.15 16.35 -12.78
CA PRO A 64 13.56 15.98 -12.67
C PRO A 64 14.07 16.11 -11.23
N GLU A 65 14.90 15.16 -10.78
CA GLU A 65 15.44 15.17 -9.41
C GLU A 65 16.21 16.46 -9.08
N VAL A 66 16.95 17.02 -10.05
CA VAL A 66 17.74 18.24 -9.88
C VAL A 66 16.88 19.45 -9.45
N LEU A 67 15.64 19.53 -9.95
CA LEU A 67 14.71 20.58 -9.54
C LEU A 67 14.34 20.44 -8.06
N LEU A 68 13.93 19.24 -7.64
CA LEU A 68 13.52 18.98 -6.26
C LEU A 68 14.71 19.05 -5.31
N GLU A 69 15.91 18.68 -5.75
CA GLU A 69 17.13 18.77 -4.96
C GLU A 69 17.44 20.23 -4.60
N ARG A 70 17.29 21.14 -5.57
CA ARG A 70 17.46 22.58 -5.35
C ARG A 70 16.44 23.12 -4.34
N VAL A 71 15.16 22.79 -4.53
CA VAL A 71 14.08 23.25 -3.63
C VAL A 71 14.30 22.73 -2.20
N ILE A 72 14.56 21.43 -2.04
CA ILE A 72 14.73 20.81 -0.71
C ILE A 72 15.98 21.36 -0.01
N LYS A 73 17.11 21.51 -0.70
CA LYS A 73 18.34 22.09 -0.11
C LYS A 73 18.17 23.56 0.30
N ALA A 74 17.38 24.33 -0.46
CA ALA A 74 17.14 25.74 -0.15
C ALA A 74 16.17 25.95 1.01
N SER A 75 15.25 25.00 1.24
CA SER A 75 14.11 25.18 2.15
C SER A 75 14.08 24.22 3.34
N SER A 76 15.07 23.33 3.50
CA SER A 76 15.13 22.36 4.60
C SER A 76 16.56 21.97 5.00
N LYS A 77 16.72 21.47 6.22
CA LYS A 77 17.94 20.86 6.74
C LYS A 77 17.84 19.34 6.74
N GLU A 78 18.97 18.66 6.94
CA GLU A 78 18.97 17.22 7.19
C GLU A 78 18.12 16.89 8.42
N GLY A 79 17.37 15.80 8.34
CA GLY A 79 16.41 15.39 9.38
C GLY A 79 15.05 16.09 9.33
N ASP A 80 14.88 17.19 8.59
CA ASP A 80 13.57 17.84 8.46
C ASP A 80 12.57 16.94 7.72
N LEU A 81 11.28 17.18 7.97
CA LEU A 81 10.17 16.48 7.32
C LEU A 81 9.70 17.21 6.06
N ILE A 82 9.68 16.51 4.94
CA ILE A 82 9.14 16.98 3.65
C ILE A 82 7.75 16.35 3.42
N LEU A 83 6.76 17.18 3.07
CA LEU A 83 5.42 16.72 2.69
C LEU A 83 5.14 17.02 1.21
N ASP A 84 4.67 16.01 0.48
CA ASP A 84 4.17 16.16 -0.88
C ASP A 84 2.84 15.42 -1.06
N CYS A 85 1.75 16.18 -1.26
CA CYS A 85 0.41 15.63 -1.39
C CYS A 85 0.03 15.21 -2.81
N PHE A 86 0.97 15.29 -3.76
CA PHE A 86 0.80 14.92 -5.16
C PHE A 86 2.02 14.13 -5.63
N ALA A 87 2.30 13.02 -4.92
CA ALA A 87 3.55 12.28 -5.02
C ALA A 87 3.91 11.89 -6.47
N GLY A 88 2.90 11.52 -7.28
CA GLY A 88 3.08 11.14 -8.67
C GLY A 88 4.14 10.05 -8.87
N SER A 89 5.24 10.42 -9.52
CA SER A 89 6.40 9.54 -9.75
C SER A 89 7.34 9.39 -8.54
N GLY A 90 7.01 9.98 -7.40
CA GLY A 90 7.79 9.89 -6.17
C GLY A 90 9.10 10.67 -6.19
N THR A 91 9.24 11.69 -7.04
CA THR A 91 10.51 12.44 -7.16
C THR A 91 10.86 13.13 -5.85
N THR A 92 9.89 13.75 -5.17
CA THR A 92 10.12 14.43 -3.89
C THR A 92 10.61 13.46 -2.81
N ALA A 93 9.96 12.31 -2.64
CA ALA A 93 10.37 11.27 -1.69
C ALA A 93 11.79 10.75 -1.99
N ALA A 94 12.08 10.44 -3.25
CA ALA A 94 13.38 9.93 -3.66
C ALA A 94 14.52 10.92 -3.39
N VAL A 95 14.30 12.21 -3.66
CA VAL A 95 15.29 13.24 -3.41
C VAL A 95 15.42 13.54 -1.91
N ALA A 96 14.32 13.60 -1.17
CA ALA A 96 14.33 13.79 0.28
C ALA A 96 15.12 12.66 0.97
N GLU A 97 14.89 11.41 0.59
CA GLU A 97 15.61 10.24 1.09
C GLU A 97 17.11 10.34 0.84
N LYS A 98 17.52 10.61 -0.42
CA LYS A 98 18.94 10.77 -0.79
C LYS A 98 19.63 11.93 -0.07
N LEU A 99 18.87 12.94 0.32
CA LEU A 99 19.34 14.09 1.08
C LEU A 99 19.20 13.91 2.60
N ASN A 100 18.89 12.71 3.12
CA ASN A 100 18.72 12.47 4.55
C ASN A 100 17.63 13.32 5.22
N ARG A 101 16.52 13.58 4.52
CA ARG A 101 15.29 14.17 5.10
C ARG A 101 14.29 13.06 5.42
N GLN A 102 13.40 13.32 6.37
CA GLN A 102 12.18 12.53 6.52
C GLN A 102 11.18 12.96 5.46
N TRP A 103 10.28 12.07 5.07
CA TRP A 103 9.27 12.40 4.06
C TRP A 103 7.94 11.72 4.35
N ILE A 104 6.86 12.42 4.00
CA ILE A 104 5.52 11.88 3.85
C ILE A 104 5.06 12.28 2.45
N THR A 105 4.61 11.32 1.66
CA THR A 105 4.01 11.61 0.36
C THR A 105 2.69 10.89 0.22
N CYS A 106 1.72 11.53 -0.43
CA CYS A 106 0.43 10.92 -0.74
C CYS A 106 -0.01 11.24 -2.17
N ASP A 107 -0.88 10.37 -2.69
CA ASP A 107 -1.49 10.50 -4.00
C ASP A 107 -2.80 9.71 -4.00
N LEU A 108 -3.79 10.17 -4.75
CA LEU A 108 -5.05 9.45 -4.93
C LEU A 108 -4.90 8.26 -5.88
N GLY A 109 -3.97 8.36 -6.85
CA GLY A 109 -3.75 7.34 -7.87
C GLY A 109 -2.99 6.14 -7.34
N ARG A 110 -3.60 4.96 -7.36
CA ARG A 110 -2.90 3.68 -7.06
C ARG A 110 -1.64 3.52 -7.91
N PHE A 111 -1.69 3.91 -9.17
CA PHE A 111 -0.55 3.89 -10.08
C PHE A 111 0.61 4.78 -9.62
N ALA A 112 0.32 5.98 -9.09
CA ALA A 112 1.33 6.88 -8.53
C ALA A 112 1.98 6.30 -7.28
N ILE A 113 1.18 5.77 -6.35
CA ILE A 113 1.68 5.09 -5.15
C ILE A 113 2.55 3.89 -5.51
N HIS A 114 2.13 3.09 -6.50
CA HIS A 114 2.90 1.95 -6.99
C HIS A 114 4.24 2.36 -7.62
N THR A 115 4.20 3.38 -8.47
CA THR A 115 5.39 3.94 -9.14
C THR A 115 6.38 4.49 -8.11
N THR A 116 5.87 5.27 -7.14
CA THR A 116 6.65 5.82 -6.03
C THR A 116 7.27 4.72 -5.19
N ARG A 117 6.48 3.72 -4.76
CA ARG A 117 6.98 2.55 -3.99
C ARG A 117 8.12 1.87 -4.74
N LYS A 118 7.94 1.52 -6.01
CA LYS A 118 8.98 0.88 -6.83
C LYS A 118 10.25 1.73 -6.95
N ARG A 119 10.11 3.05 -7.05
CA ARG A 119 11.25 3.98 -7.07
C ARG A 119 12.01 3.94 -5.75
N MET A 120 11.32 4.00 -4.62
CA MET A 120 11.95 3.98 -3.29
C MET A 120 12.71 2.68 -3.03
N LEU A 121 12.13 1.53 -3.40
CA LEU A 121 12.76 0.22 -3.20
C LEU A 121 14.03 0.00 -4.05
N LYS A 122 14.29 0.85 -5.04
CA LYS A 122 15.50 0.85 -5.86
C LYS A 122 16.62 1.74 -5.31
N ILE A 123 16.34 2.52 -4.26
CA ILE A 123 17.35 3.36 -3.62
C ILE A 123 18.16 2.47 -2.69
N ASP A 124 19.47 2.40 -2.92
CA ASP A 124 20.38 1.63 -2.08
C ASP A 124 20.37 2.18 -0.64
N GLY A 125 20.13 1.30 0.33
CA GLY A 125 20.08 1.68 1.74
C GLY A 125 18.87 2.54 2.11
N VAL A 126 17.78 2.52 1.32
CA VAL A 126 16.52 3.19 1.68
C VAL A 126 16.08 2.81 3.09
N LYS A 127 15.71 3.82 3.88
CA LYS A 127 15.20 3.60 5.24
C LYS A 127 13.83 2.89 5.18
N PRO A 128 13.47 2.11 6.21
CA PRO A 128 12.15 1.51 6.30
C PRO A 128 11.05 2.56 6.16
N PHE A 129 10.06 2.27 5.31
CA PHE A 129 8.92 3.13 5.08
C PHE A 129 7.64 2.31 5.01
N ILE A 130 6.53 2.94 5.40
CA ILE A 130 5.20 2.34 5.35
C ILE A 130 4.40 2.97 4.21
N VAL A 131 3.67 2.15 3.47
CA VAL A 131 2.62 2.63 2.57
C VAL A 131 1.29 2.39 3.25
N GLN A 132 0.61 3.48 3.60
CA GLN A 132 -0.71 3.44 4.22
C GLN A 132 -1.78 3.75 3.18
N ASN A 133 -2.86 2.97 3.19
CA ASN A 133 -4.06 3.32 2.44
C ASN A 133 -4.98 4.12 3.36
N LEU A 134 -5.02 5.44 3.20
CA LEU A 134 -5.90 6.33 3.95
C LEU A 134 -7.34 6.25 3.38
N GLY A 135 -7.98 5.09 3.54
CA GLY A 135 -9.33 4.80 3.03
C GLY A 135 -10.47 5.07 4.01
N LYS A 136 -10.23 5.78 5.12
CA LYS A 136 -11.22 5.89 6.20
C LYS A 136 -12.18 7.08 6.06
N TYR A 137 -11.71 8.22 5.57
CA TYR A 137 -12.51 9.45 5.54
C TYR A 137 -13.62 9.42 4.49
N GLU A 138 -13.33 8.90 3.29
CA GLU A 138 -14.31 8.81 2.20
C GLU A 138 -15.52 7.96 2.59
N ARG A 139 -15.29 6.79 3.20
CA ARG A 139 -16.38 5.89 3.62
C ARG A 139 -17.23 6.49 4.74
N GLN A 140 -16.60 7.20 5.68
CA GLN A 140 -17.32 7.89 6.75
C GLN A 140 -18.16 9.06 6.22
N GLN A 141 -17.61 9.84 5.28
CA GLN A 141 -18.36 10.91 4.61
C GLN A 141 -19.49 10.33 3.76
N TRP A 142 -19.22 9.27 3.00
CA TRP A 142 -20.23 8.55 2.22
C TRP A 142 -21.35 8.03 3.12
N MET A 143 -21.04 7.39 4.26
CA MET A 143 -22.06 6.88 5.17
C MET A 143 -22.95 8.01 5.72
N LYS A 144 -22.38 9.19 5.98
CA LYS A 144 -23.14 10.38 6.41
C LYS A 144 -24.05 10.94 5.32
N VAL A 145 -23.58 10.95 4.07
CA VAL A 145 -24.32 11.51 2.92
C VAL A 145 -25.40 10.56 2.42
N GLU A 146 -25.10 9.26 2.34
CA GLU A 146 -25.99 8.27 1.72
C GLU A 146 -27.08 7.80 2.69
N PHE A 147 -26.77 7.74 3.98
CA PHE A 147 -27.71 7.33 5.02
C PHE A 147 -28.04 8.54 5.91
N GLU A 148 -28.83 9.47 5.38
CA GLU A 148 -29.40 10.58 6.14
C GLU A 148 -30.38 10.05 7.20
N ASN A 149 -29.94 10.00 8.47
CA ASN A 149 -30.82 10.12 9.64
C ASN A 149 -30.00 10.31 10.94
N PRO A 150 -29.85 11.56 11.43
CA PRO A 150 -28.98 11.91 12.56
C PRO A 150 -29.49 11.52 13.96
N GLU A 151 -30.65 10.88 14.11
CA GLU A 151 -31.20 10.59 15.45
C GLU A 151 -30.69 9.29 16.09
N ASN A 152 -30.08 8.36 15.32
CA ASN A 152 -29.56 7.13 15.91
C ASN A 152 -28.48 6.44 15.06
N ARG A 153 -27.25 6.35 15.60
CA ARG A 153 -26.14 5.61 14.99
C ARG A 153 -26.47 4.15 14.67
N ILE A 154 -27.31 3.51 15.48
CA ILE A 154 -27.71 2.10 15.29
C ILE A 154 -28.53 1.93 14.00
N LEU A 155 -29.43 2.87 13.71
CA LEU A 155 -30.25 2.83 12.49
C LEU A 155 -29.39 3.06 11.24
N GLN A 156 -28.41 3.96 11.31
CA GLN A 156 -27.47 4.20 10.23
C GLN A 156 -26.62 2.97 9.93
N GLU A 157 -26.06 2.32 10.96
CA GLU A 157 -25.30 1.08 10.81
C GLU A 157 -26.16 -0.06 10.25
N LYS A 158 -27.42 -0.15 10.66
CA LYS A 158 -28.38 -1.12 10.12
C LYS A 158 -28.65 -0.88 8.62
N ALA A 159 -28.93 0.36 8.24
CA ALA A 159 -29.17 0.73 6.84
C ALA A 159 -27.96 0.44 5.95
N TYR A 160 -26.76 0.76 6.44
CA TYR A 160 -25.50 0.39 5.78
C TYR A 160 -25.38 -1.13 5.57
N ARG A 161 -25.61 -1.94 6.62
CA ARG A 161 -25.53 -3.40 6.51
C ARG A 161 -26.52 -3.96 5.52
N HIS A 162 -27.77 -3.46 5.54
CA HIS A 162 -28.81 -3.85 4.59
C HIS A 162 -28.39 -3.53 3.16
N PHE A 163 -27.92 -2.31 2.92
CA PHE A 163 -27.42 -1.88 1.62
C PHE A 163 -26.28 -2.78 1.09
N ILE A 164 -25.29 -3.11 1.93
CA ILE A 164 -24.19 -4.02 1.51
C ILE A 164 -24.71 -5.43 1.20
N ILE A 165 -25.65 -5.96 1.97
CA ILE A 165 -26.24 -7.28 1.73
C ILE A 165 -27.03 -7.30 0.43
N ASP A 166 -27.77 -6.24 0.13
CA ASP A 166 -28.54 -6.10 -1.10
C ASP A 166 -27.59 -6.09 -2.31
N LEU A 167 -26.50 -5.32 -2.26
CA LEU A 167 -25.45 -5.34 -3.28
C LEU A 167 -24.76 -6.70 -3.39
N TYR A 168 -24.66 -7.43 -2.28
CA TYR A 168 -24.16 -8.80 -2.27
C TYR A 168 -25.19 -9.81 -2.80
N ASN A 169 -26.40 -9.39 -3.18
CA ASN A 169 -27.52 -10.25 -3.57
C ASN A 169 -27.93 -11.26 -2.47
N GLY A 170 -27.88 -10.81 -1.22
CA GLY A 170 -28.36 -11.57 -0.06
C GLY A 170 -29.76 -11.17 0.39
N LYS A 171 -30.23 -11.82 1.45
CA LYS A 171 -31.42 -11.44 2.20
C LYS A 171 -30.99 -10.91 3.56
N THR A 172 -31.48 -9.74 3.95
CA THR A 172 -31.18 -9.13 5.24
C THR A 172 -31.79 -9.92 6.39
N LEU A 173 -31.12 -9.87 7.55
CA LEU A 173 -31.51 -10.54 8.77
C LEU A 173 -31.39 -9.55 9.93
N ASP A 174 -32.46 -9.44 10.72
CA ASP A 174 -32.55 -8.54 11.85
C ASP A 174 -32.66 -9.33 13.16
N GLY A 175 -32.30 -8.70 14.29
CA GLY A 175 -32.41 -9.29 15.63
C GLY A 175 -31.19 -10.04 16.12
N TYR A 176 -30.12 -10.07 15.33
CA TYR A 176 -28.83 -10.69 15.69
C TYR A 176 -27.73 -9.62 15.74
N THR A 177 -26.69 -9.88 16.53
CA THR A 177 -25.63 -8.89 16.78
C THR A 177 -24.56 -8.94 15.70
N TRP A 178 -24.22 -10.15 15.25
CA TRP A 178 -23.10 -10.44 14.37
C TRP A 178 -23.52 -11.00 13.02
N LEU A 179 -24.66 -11.67 12.93
CA LEU A 179 -25.21 -12.18 11.66
C LEU A 179 -26.20 -11.17 11.07
N HIS A 180 -25.89 -10.64 9.89
CA HIS A 180 -26.64 -9.53 9.30
C HIS A 180 -27.48 -9.94 8.10
N GLY A 181 -27.20 -11.10 7.49
CA GLY A 181 -27.96 -11.59 6.33
C GLY A 181 -27.70 -13.04 6.00
N SER A 182 -28.24 -13.48 4.87
CA SER A 182 -28.03 -14.81 4.30
C SER A 182 -27.99 -14.79 2.77
N LYS A 183 -27.21 -15.68 2.16
CA LYS A 183 -27.15 -15.85 0.71
C LYS A 183 -26.85 -17.30 0.35
N ALA A 184 -27.70 -17.90 -0.48
CA ALA A 184 -27.50 -19.27 -0.99
C ALA A 184 -27.16 -20.31 0.11
N GLY A 185 -27.86 -20.24 1.26
CA GLY A 185 -27.62 -21.14 2.40
C GLY A 185 -26.38 -20.80 3.24
N ARG A 186 -25.72 -19.67 3.02
CA ARG A 186 -24.63 -19.18 3.88
C ARG A 186 -25.13 -17.98 4.67
N MET A 187 -24.70 -17.85 5.91
CA MET A 187 -24.94 -16.64 6.70
C MET A 187 -23.95 -15.55 6.31
N VAL A 188 -24.30 -14.28 6.52
CA VAL A 188 -23.47 -13.15 6.11
C VAL A 188 -23.23 -12.24 7.31
N HIS A 189 -21.96 -11.95 7.57
CA HIS A 189 -21.51 -10.87 8.44
C HIS A 189 -21.03 -9.70 7.57
N VAL A 190 -21.32 -8.48 8.01
CA VAL A 190 -20.87 -7.25 7.36
C VAL A 190 -20.11 -6.43 8.38
N GLY A 191 -18.82 -6.23 8.14
CA GLY A 191 -17.91 -5.47 8.99
C GLY A 191 -18.24 -3.97 9.01
N SER A 192 -17.68 -3.29 10.00
CA SER A 192 -17.86 -1.84 10.16
C SER A 192 -17.29 -1.06 8.97
N VAL A 193 -17.82 0.16 8.76
CA VAL A 193 -17.34 1.08 7.72
C VAL A 193 -15.96 1.66 8.04
N ASP A 194 -15.64 1.79 9.33
CA ASP A 194 -14.51 2.58 9.87
C ASP A 194 -13.43 1.72 10.55
N ALA A 195 -13.68 0.43 10.72
CA ALA A 195 -12.77 -0.52 11.35
C ALA A 195 -12.65 -1.81 10.53
N PRO A 196 -11.45 -2.43 10.49
CA PRO A 196 -11.28 -3.72 9.84
C PRO A 196 -12.03 -4.82 10.62
N VAL A 197 -12.46 -5.87 9.93
CA VAL A 197 -12.97 -7.09 10.58
C VAL A 197 -11.81 -7.76 11.32
N THR A 198 -12.00 -8.05 12.60
CA THR A 198 -10.98 -8.63 13.49
C THR A 198 -11.19 -10.12 13.74
N VAL A 199 -10.19 -10.78 14.31
CA VAL A 199 -10.30 -12.19 14.74
C VAL A 199 -11.42 -12.35 15.80
N GLU A 200 -11.60 -11.35 16.67
CA GLU A 200 -12.63 -11.39 17.71
C GLU A 200 -14.04 -11.27 17.14
N ASP A 201 -14.23 -10.43 16.12
CA ASP A 201 -15.51 -10.33 15.39
C ASP A 201 -15.89 -11.68 14.78
N ILE A 202 -14.91 -12.38 14.20
CA ILE A 202 -15.12 -13.70 13.58
C ILE A 202 -15.47 -14.76 14.62
N LYS A 203 -14.73 -14.82 15.73
CA LYS A 203 -15.02 -15.72 16.85
C LYS A 203 -16.43 -15.48 17.38
N SER A 204 -16.79 -14.22 17.63
CA SER A 204 -18.10 -13.82 18.13
C SER A 204 -19.22 -14.18 17.15
N THR A 205 -18.98 -13.99 15.85
CA THR A 205 -19.92 -14.37 14.79
C THR A 205 -20.15 -15.88 14.73
N ILE A 206 -19.09 -16.68 14.82
CA ILE A 206 -19.17 -18.16 14.83
C ILE A 206 -19.92 -18.65 16.08
N LEU A 207 -19.71 -18.02 17.23
CA LEU A 207 -20.44 -18.35 18.46
C LEU A 207 -21.93 -18.02 18.33
N GLU A 208 -22.30 -16.88 17.72
CA GLU A 208 -23.70 -16.54 17.45
C GLU A 208 -24.33 -17.49 16.44
N PHE A 209 -23.58 -17.88 15.40
CA PHE A 209 -24.00 -18.88 14.41
C PHE A 209 -24.39 -20.21 15.05
N TRP A 210 -23.56 -20.74 15.95
CA TRP A 210 -23.90 -21.99 16.65
C TRP A 210 -25.10 -21.86 17.58
N LYS A 211 -25.31 -20.70 18.22
CA LYS A 211 -26.52 -20.44 19.02
C LYS A 211 -27.79 -20.45 18.17
N LEU A 212 -27.69 -20.00 16.92
CA LEU A 212 -28.79 -19.94 15.97
C LEU A 212 -29.10 -21.34 15.42
N VAL A 213 -28.08 -22.05 14.90
CA VAL A 213 -28.22 -23.42 14.38
C VAL A 213 -28.69 -24.41 15.46
N GLY A 214 -28.23 -24.22 16.71
CA GLY A 214 -28.65 -25.07 17.83
C GLY A 214 -30.10 -24.88 18.29
N LYS A 215 -30.74 -23.75 17.95
CA LYS A 215 -32.13 -23.44 18.32
C LYS A 215 -33.13 -23.78 17.21
N GLU A 216 -32.72 -23.70 15.95
CA GLU A 216 -33.59 -23.87 14.80
C GLU A 216 -33.09 -25.02 13.91
N GLN A 217 -33.58 -26.24 14.19
CA GLN A 217 -33.23 -27.47 13.48
C GLN A 217 -33.54 -27.45 11.97
N GLN A 218 -34.24 -26.43 11.47
CA GLN A 218 -34.60 -26.26 10.06
C GLN A 218 -33.60 -25.37 9.28
N ILE A 219 -32.63 -24.73 9.94
CA ILE A 219 -31.63 -23.92 9.25
C ILE A 219 -30.49 -24.81 8.76
N GLN A 220 -30.62 -25.23 7.49
CA GLN A 220 -29.53 -25.86 6.77
C GLN A 220 -28.61 -24.76 6.23
N THR A 221 -27.41 -24.66 6.80
CA THR A 221 -26.41 -23.66 6.42
C THR A 221 -25.08 -24.28 6.06
N ASN A 222 -24.45 -23.71 5.05
CA ASN A 222 -23.19 -24.18 4.47
C ASN A 222 -21.98 -23.36 4.93
N GLY A 223 -22.16 -22.39 5.84
CA GLY A 223 -21.08 -21.57 6.36
C GLY A 223 -21.43 -20.08 6.56
N ILE A 224 -20.39 -19.27 6.69
CA ILE A 224 -20.48 -17.81 6.93
C ILE A 224 -19.60 -17.06 5.93
N ASP A 225 -20.14 -16.03 5.30
CA ASP A 225 -19.40 -15.04 4.51
C ASP A 225 -19.17 -13.79 5.33
N PHE A 226 -17.91 -13.38 5.46
CA PHE A 226 -17.52 -12.13 6.09
C PHE A 226 -17.24 -11.10 5.00
N LEU A 227 -18.07 -10.06 4.93
CA LEU A 227 -17.89 -8.92 4.03
C LEU A 227 -17.22 -7.79 4.81
N GLY A 228 -16.03 -7.38 4.40
CA GLY A 228 -15.27 -6.35 5.09
C GLY A 228 -14.62 -5.37 4.12
N TRP A 229 -14.59 -4.09 4.49
CA TRP A 229 -13.78 -3.12 3.75
C TRP A 229 -12.29 -3.45 3.83
N ASP A 230 -11.87 -3.85 5.03
CA ASP A 230 -10.52 -4.26 5.39
C ASP A 230 -10.62 -5.39 6.42
N PHE A 231 -9.56 -6.19 6.55
CA PHE A 231 -9.45 -7.28 7.53
C PHE A 231 -8.15 -7.12 8.31
N ALA A 232 -8.17 -7.40 9.61
CA ALA A 232 -6.96 -7.36 10.43
C ALA A 232 -5.96 -8.41 9.94
N PHE A 233 -4.66 -8.12 10.07
CA PHE A 233 -3.58 -8.94 9.49
C PHE A 233 -3.61 -10.41 9.93
N GLU A 234 -4.10 -10.70 11.13
CA GLU A 234 -4.16 -12.04 11.73
C GLU A 234 -5.37 -12.88 11.25
N VAL A 235 -6.35 -12.25 10.56
CA VAL A 235 -7.62 -12.88 10.22
C VAL A 235 -7.44 -14.13 9.36
N ASN A 236 -6.56 -14.09 8.35
CA ASN A 236 -6.48 -15.16 7.38
C ASN A 236 -6.04 -16.51 7.97
N GLU A 237 -5.26 -16.54 9.07
CA GLU A 237 -4.79 -17.80 9.65
C GLU A 237 -5.54 -18.17 10.93
N THR A 238 -5.50 -17.29 11.94
CA THR A 238 -6.10 -17.59 13.24
C THR A 238 -7.61 -17.78 13.13
N ALA A 239 -8.28 -16.99 12.29
CA ALA A 239 -9.72 -17.09 12.13
C ALA A 239 -10.13 -18.31 11.29
N GLN A 240 -9.35 -18.68 10.27
CA GLN A 240 -9.58 -19.93 9.51
C GLN A 240 -9.35 -21.16 10.39
N GLN A 241 -8.31 -21.18 11.21
CA GLN A 241 -8.05 -22.27 12.15
C GLN A 241 -9.20 -22.42 13.15
N PHE A 242 -9.61 -21.32 13.78
CA PHE A 242 -10.73 -21.33 14.73
C PHE A 242 -12.04 -21.78 14.05
N ALA A 243 -12.31 -21.32 12.82
CA ALA A 243 -13.47 -21.76 12.05
C ALA A 243 -13.42 -23.27 11.75
N ALA A 244 -12.25 -23.79 11.36
CA ALA A 244 -12.05 -25.21 11.10
C ALA A 244 -12.22 -26.07 12.37
N GLU A 245 -11.67 -25.64 13.50
CA GLU A 245 -11.85 -26.28 14.81
C GLU A 245 -13.33 -26.33 15.22
N ASN A 246 -14.08 -25.27 14.89
CA ASN A 246 -15.52 -25.18 15.12
C ASN A 246 -16.36 -25.78 13.97
N LYS A 247 -15.74 -26.43 12.97
CA LYS A 247 -16.40 -27.05 11.81
C LYS A 247 -17.32 -26.10 11.02
N VAL A 248 -16.97 -24.81 10.96
CA VAL A 248 -17.68 -23.81 10.17
C VAL A 248 -16.87 -23.46 8.94
N ASN A 249 -17.48 -23.55 7.76
CA ASN A 249 -16.85 -23.07 6.54
C ASN A 249 -16.99 -21.53 6.46
N VAL A 250 -15.87 -20.81 6.40
CA VAL A 250 -15.85 -19.34 6.33
C VAL A 250 -15.28 -18.87 5.00
N SER A 251 -15.81 -17.76 4.48
CA SER A 251 -15.20 -17.04 3.37
C SER A 251 -15.03 -15.57 3.74
N PHE A 252 -13.97 -14.94 3.25
CA PHE A 252 -13.67 -13.53 3.48
C PHE A 252 -13.73 -12.82 2.15
N LYS A 253 -14.60 -11.82 2.03
CA LYS A 253 -14.81 -11.06 0.80
C LYS A 253 -14.66 -9.57 1.06
N LYS A 254 -13.93 -8.90 0.18
CA LYS A 254 -13.71 -7.46 0.26
C LYS A 254 -14.92 -6.71 -0.27
N ILE A 255 -15.34 -5.67 0.46
CA ILE A 255 -16.34 -4.71 -0.03
C ILE A 255 -15.65 -3.84 -1.09
N PRO A 256 -16.11 -3.86 -2.35
CA PRO A 256 -15.52 -3.09 -3.44
C PRO A 256 -15.71 -1.58 -3.22
N ARG A 257 -14.77 -0.75 -3.70
CA ARG A 257 -14.88 0.72 -3.54
C ARG A 257 -15.97 1.32 -4.41
N GLU A 258 -16.30 0.63 -5.49
CA GLU A 258 -17.35 0.92 -6.45
C GLU A 258 -18.72 1.06 -5.76
N VAL A 259 -18.90 0.48 -4.57
CA VAL A 259 -20.08 0.66 -3.69
C VAL A 259 -20.30 2.14 -3.31
N LEU A 260 -19.23 2.93 -3.26
CA LEU A 260 -19.29 4.37 -2.98
C LEU A 260 -19.78 5.18 -4.19
N GLU A 261 -19.77 4.60 -5.39
CA GLU A 261 -20.10 5.26 -6.64
C GLU A 261 -21.55 4.95 -7.06
N LYS A 262 -22.44 5.96 -6.99
CA LYS A 262 -23.86 5.79 -7.34
C LYS A 262 -24.08 5.16 -8.72
N LYS A 263 -23.28 5.56 -9.71
CA LYS A 263 -23.38 5.04 -11.07
C LYS A 263 -23.08 3.54 -11.14
N ALA A 264 -22.03 3.07 -10.47
CA ALA A 264 -21.65 1.66 -10.47
C ALA A 264 -22.72 0.79 -9.77
N VAL A 265 -23.32 1.33 -8.70
CA VAL A 265 -24.44 0.69 -8.00
C VAL A 265 -25.68 0.58 -8.88
N GLU A 266 -26.08 1.67 -9.54
CA GLU A 266 -27.26 1.70 -10.43
C GLU A 266 -27.11 0.78 -11.65
N GLN A 267 -25.88 0.62 -12.16
CA GLN A 267 -25.56 -0.29 -13.26
C GLN A 267 -25.55 -1.76 -12.84
N GLY A 268 -25.55 -2.06 -11.55
CA GLY A 268 -25.45 -3.43 -11.03
C GLY A 268 -24.06 -4.05 -11.16
N ASP A 269 -23.03 -3.23 -11.41
CA ASP A 269 -21.66 -3.66 -11.67
C ASP A 269 -20.83 -3.86 -10.38
N ILE A 270 -21.48 -4.23 -9.28
CA ILE A 270 -20.84 -4.45 -7.98
C ILE A 270 -20.49 -5.93 -7.81
N LYS A 271 -19.21 -6.23 -7.60
CA LYS A 271 -18.71 -7.59 -7.40
C LYS A 271 -17.86 -7.69 -6.15
N PHE A 272 -18.21 -8.64 -5.29
CA PHE A 272 -17.49 -8.92 -4.04
C PHE A 272 -16.47 -10.03 -4.27
N TYR A 273 -15.20 -9.69 -4.14
CA TYR A 273 -14.08 -10.61 -4.40
C TYR A 273 -13.57 -11.24 -3.11
N GLU A 274 -13.07 -12.47 -3.19
CA GLU A 274 -12.43 -13.13 -2.05
C GLU A 274 -11.10 -12.45 -1.68
N LEU A 275 -10.61 -12.64 -0.46
CA LEU A 275 -9.26 -12.17 -0.14
C LEU A 275 -8.21 -13.01 -0.84
N ALA A 276 -7.13 -12.35 -1.24
CA ALA A 276 -5.95 -13.06 -1.72
C ALA A 276 -5.38 -13.96 -0.62
N ALA A 277 -4.96 -15.17 -0.99
CA ALA A 277 -4.45 -16.18 -0.09
C ALA A 277 -2.96 -16.44 -0.38
N LEU A 278 -2.12 -16.29 0.64
CA LEU A 278 -0.68 -16.51 0.57
C LEU A 278 -0.28 -17.73 1.39
N SER A 279 0.35 -18.70 0.74
CA SER A 279 0.94 -19.88 1.39
C SER A 279 2.46 -19.78 1.44
N VAL A 280 3.01 -19.88 2.65
CA VAL A 280 4.43 -19.76 2.93
C VAL A 280 4.89 -20.94 3.77
N ASN A 281 6.01 -21.54 3.39
CA ASN A 281 6.69 -22.55 4.18
C ASN A 281 7.99 -21.99 4.76
N VAL A 282 8.24 -22.27 6.04
CA VAL A 282 9.52 -21.96 6.69
C VAL A 282 10.12 -23.23 7.27
N LYS A 283 11.40 -23.45 6.97
CA LYS A 283 12.22 -24.52 7.55
C LYS A 283 13.34 -23.89 8.36
N VAL A 284 13.45 -24.28 9.62
CA VAL A 284 14.54 -23.84 10.51
C VAL A 284 15.55 -24.97 10.66
N GLU A 285 16.81 -24.65 10.39
CA GLU A 285 17.96 -25.54 10.59
C GLU A 285 19.03 -24.80 11.41
N LYS A 286 19.16 -25.15 12.69
CA LYS A 286 20.06 -24.47 13.65
C LYS A 286 19.76 -22.96 13.68
N MET A 287 20.76 -22.13 13.35
CA MET A 287 20.68 -20.68 13.30
C MET A 287 20.13 -20.13 11.97
N LYS A 288 19.66 -20.97 11.06
CA LYS A 288 19.25 -20.55 9.72
C LYS A 288 17.77 -20.85 9.47
N ALA A 289 17.02 -19.87 9.00
CA ALA A 289 15.66 -20.07 8.48
C ALA A 289 15.67 -19.97 6.96
N LEU A 290 15.04 -20.94 6.29
CA LEU A 290 14.73 -20.93 4.86
C LEU A 290 13.23 -20.69 4.71
N LEU A 291 12.87 -19.60 4.04
CA LEU A 291 11.49 -19.24 3.75
C LEU A 291 11.22 -19.42 2.25
N LYS A 292 10.09 -20.02 1.92
CA LYS A 292 9.64 -20.26 0.54
C LYS A 292 8.17 -19.91 0.37
N LEU A 293 7.87 -19.11 -0.65
CA LEU A 293 6.50 -18.94 -1.13
C LEU A 293 6.09 -20.20 -1.89
N GLU A 294 4.99 -20.83 -1.48
CA GLU A 294 4.49 -22.06 -2.10
C GLU A 294 3.36 -21.79 -3.09
N ASN A 295 2.49 -20.84 -2.74
CA ASN A 295 1.35 -20.47 -3.57
C ASN A 295 0.87 -19.05 -3.23
N PHE A 296 0.33 -18.35 -4.22
CA PHE A 296 -0.37 -17.08 -4.02
C PHE A 296 -1.56 -17.01 -4.96
N ILE A 297 -2.76 -16.91 -4.38
CA ILE A 297 -4.01 -16.86 -5.13
C ILE A 297 -4.59 -15.46 -4.95
N MET A 298 -4.84 -14.79 -6.07
CA MET A 298 -5.58 -13.52 -6.13
C MET A 298 -6.93 -13.79 -6.81
N PRO A 299 -7.99 -13.05 -6.45
CA PRO A 299 -9.22 -13.05 -7.23
C PRO A 299 -8.95 -12.68 -8.69
N GLN A 300 -9.14 -13.64 -9.60
CA GLN A 300 -8.92 -13.42 -11.03
C GLN A 300 -9.94 -12.43 -11.62
N ASP A 301 -11.04 -12.19 -10.91
CA ASP A 301 -12.13 -11.37 -11.39
C ASP A 301 -11.83 -9.86 -11.40
N GLU A 302 -10.77 -9.43 -10.72
CA GLU A 302 -10.29 -8.04 -10.75
C GLU A 302 -9.56 -7.66 -12.05
N LEU A 303 -9.27 -8.65 -12.92
CA LEU A 303 -8.51 -8.44 -14.14
C LEU A 303 -9.39 -8.38 -15.38
N PRO A 304 -9.02 -7.56 -16.39
CA PRO A 304 -9.61 -7.63 -17.72
C PRO A 304 -9.54 -9.06 -18.26
N GLU A 305 -10.60 -9.49 -18.94
CA GLU A 305 -10.77 -10.86 -19.44
C GLU A 305 -9.60 -11.31 -20.33
N GLU A 306 -9.03 -10.36 -21.09
CA GLU A 306 -7.85 -10.51 -21.94
C GLU A 306 -6.58 -10.92 -21.16
N VAL A 307 -6.44 -10.49 -19.90
CA VAL A 307 -5.26 -10.75 -19.07
C VAL A 307 -5.37 -12.08 -18.32
N ARG A 308 -6.60 -12.53 -18.01
CA ARG A 308 -6.85 -13.74 -17.20
C ARG A 308 -6.21 -15.01 -17.81
N GLY A 309 -6.21 -15.12 -19.14
CA GLY A 309 -5.64 -16.27 -19.85
C GLY A 309 -4.11 -16.25 -20.02
N SER A 310 -3.45 -15.12 -19.74
CA SER A 310 -2.01 -14.95 -19.97
C SER A 310 -1.13 -15.46 -18.81
N ILE A 311 -1.74 -15.72 -17.65
CA ILE A 311 -1.04 -16.08 -16.43
C ILE A 311 -1.15 -17.56 -16.18
N THR A 312 -0.02 -18.25 -16.31
CA THR A 312 0.09 -19.71 -16.28
C THR A 312 0.65 -20.22 -14.95
N HIS A 313 1.29 -19.34 -14.17
CA HIS A 313 1.86 -19.67 -12.87
C HIS A 313 1.55 -18.60 -11.83
N TRP A 314 1.19 -19.02 -10.61
CA TRP A 314 0.74 -18.14 -9.53
C TRP A 314 1.75 -17.03 -9.17
N SER A 315 3.04 -17.28 -9.33
CA SER A 315 4.06 -16.27 -9.02
C SER A 315 4.01 -15.06 -9.94
N GLN A 316 3.38 -15.17 -11.12
CA GLN A 316 3.16 -14.04 -12.04
C GLN A 316 2.18 -13.01 -11.48
N TRP A 317 1.35 -13.39 -10.50
CA TRP A 317 0.52 -12.47 -9.75
C TRP A 317 1.32 -11.56 -8.82
N ILE A 318 2.54 -11.96 -8.46
CA ILE A 318 3.38 -11.21 -7.53
C ILE A 318 4.26 -10.24 -8.31
N ASP A 319 4.11 -8.97 -7.97
CA ASP A 319 4.94 -7.90 -8.50
C ASP A 319 6.14 -7.60 -7.58
N TYR A 320 5.92 -7.66 -6.27
CA TYR A 320 6.94 -7.49 -5.24
C TYR A 320 6.58 -8.31 -3.99
N TRP A 321 7.59 -8.80 -3.28
CA TRP A 321 7.40 -9.25 -1.92
C TRP A 321 8.63 -8.96 -1.06
N ALA A 322 8.41 -8.83 0.24
CA ALA A 322 9.43 -8.53 1.21
C ALA A 322 9.20 -9.26 2.53
N ILE A 323 10.27 -9.32 3.32
CA ILE A 323 10.31 -10.00 4.61
C ILE A 323 10.90 -9.07 5.66
N ASP A 324 10.27 -9.09 6.83
CA ASP A 324 10.83 -8.68 8.10
C ASP A 324 11.07 -9.95 8.92
N TRP A 325 12.33 -10.29 9.20
CA TRP A 325 12.68 -11.54 9.89
C TRP A 325 12.56 -11.46 11.41
N ASN A 326 12.32 -10.27 11.97
CA ASN A 326 12.23 -10.08 13.41
C ASN A 326 11.34 -8.88 13.73
N PHE A 327 10.07 -9.03 13.40
CA PHE A 327 9.07 -8.01 13.64
C PHE A 327 8.82 -7.87 15.15
N LYS A 328 8.88 -6.63 15.67
CA LYS A 328 8.75 -6.35 17.11
C LYS A 328 7.52 -5.51 17.44
N ASP A 329 6.44 -5.72 16.71
CA ASP A 329 5.21 -4.94 16.81
C ASP A 329 5.42 -3.45 16.53
N ASP A 330 6.36 -3.14 15.61
CA ASP A 330 6.74 -1.81 15.21
C ASP A 330 6.51 -1.57 13.70
N THR A 331 7.36 -0.79 13.04
CA THR A 331 7.23 -0.56 11.59
C THR A 331 7.89 -1.70 10.85
N PHE A 332 7.19 -2.26 9.85
CA PHE A 332 7.74 -3.30 8.99
C PHE A 332 9.12 -2.91 8.44
N HIS A 333 10.14 -3.67 8.84
CA HIS A 333 11.51 -3.51 8.37
C HIS A 333 11.73 -4.38 7.14
N ASN A 334 11.94 -3.73 5.99
CA ASN A 334 12.25 -4.43 4.76
C ASN A 334 13.71 -4.92 4.79
N GLU A 335 13.93 -6.07 5.39
CA GLU A 335 15.25 -6.69 5.54
C GLU A 335 15.65 -7.50 4.30
N TRP A 336 14.65 -7.99 3.55
CA TRP A 336 14.86 -8.68 2.29
C TRP A 336 13.65 -8.46 1.36
N GLN A 337 13.91 -8.35 0.05
CA GLN A 337 12.87 -8.20 -0.96
C GLN A 337 13.22 -8.86 -2.29
N SER A 338 12.20 -9.18 -3.08
CA SER A 338 12.32 -9.50 -4.49
C SER A 338 11.19 -8.84 -5.28
N TYR A 339 11.51 -8.26 -6.44
CA TYR A 339 10.55 -7.56 -7.30
C TYR A 339 10.94 -7.70 -8.77
N ARG A 340 9.95 -7.55 -9.65
CA ARG A 340 10.16 -7.60 -11.09
C ARG A 340 10.69 -6.26 -11.61
N SER A 341 11.70 -6.33 -12.47
CA SER A 341 12.19 -5.18 -13.23
C SER A 341 12.24 -5.51 -14.73
N LYS A 342 12.41 -4.50 -15.59
CA LYS A 342 12.61 -4.74 -17.03
C LYS A 342 13.85 -5.59 -17.29
N GLN A 343 14.88 -5.45 -16.45
CA GLN A 343 16.15 -6.16 -16.56
C GLN A 343 16.09 -7.56 -15.95
N ASN A 344 15.34 -7.74 -14.86
CA ASN A 344 15.12 -9.03 -14.21
C ASN A 344 13.61 -9.28 -14.08
N PRO A 345 12.99 -9.99 -15.04
CA PRO A 345 11.56 -10.24 -15.02
C PRO A 345 11.17 -11.36 -14.06
N LYS A 346 12.14 -12.11 -13.50
CA LYS A 346 11.89 -13.18 -12.54
C LYS A 346 11.81 -12.61 -11.12
N ILE A 347 11.09 -13.32 -10.27
CA ILE A 347 11.00 -13.04 -8.84
C ILE A 347 11.53 -14.26 -8.09
N ASP A 348 12.33 -14.04 -7.06
CA ASP A 348 12.83 -15.10 -6.19
C ASP A 348 11.67 -15.58 -5.33
N LEU A 349 11.46 -16.90 -5.25
CA LEU A 349 10.37 -17.49 -4.46
C LEU A 349 10.85 -18.03 -3.11
N SER A 350 12.13 -17.86 -2.80
CA SER A 350 12.72 -18.31 -1.55
C SER A 350 13.89 -17.46 -1.16
N THR A 351 14.13 -17.36 0.13
CA THR A 351 15.30 -16.71 0.69
C THR A 351 15.66 -17.32 2.05
N THR A 352 16.83 -16.98 2.56
CA THR A 352 17.31 -17.47 3.84
C THR A 352 17.81 -16.34 4.71
N ASN A 353 17.60 -16.45 6.01
CA ASN A 353 18.23 -15.59 7.00
C ASN A 353 19.01 -16.42 8.03
N THR A 354 20.13 -15.88 8.50
CA THR A 354 20.94 -16.48 9.56
C THR A 354 20.85 -15.59 10.79
N TYR A 355 20.31 -16.15 11.87
CA TYR A 355 20.12 -15.46 13.14
C TYR A 355 21.41 -15.48 13.96
N LYS A 356 21.61 -14.42 14.75
CA LYS A 356 22.75 -14.31 15.66
C LYS A 356 22.46 -14.95 17.02
N GLU A 357 21.20 -14.95 17.44
CA GLU A 357 20.75 -15.39 18.75
C GLU A 357 19.63 -16.43 18.62
N LYS A 358 19.59 -17.36 19.57
CA LYS A 358 18.50 -18.33 19.70
C LYS A 358 17.28 -17.64 20.30
N GLY A 359 16.09 -18.11 19.96
CA GLY A 359 14.86 -17.54 20.50
C GLY A 359 13.69 -17.68 19.55
N LYS A 360 12.57 -17.08 19.97
CA LYS A 360 11.35 -16.98 19.16
C LYS A 360 11.37 -15.68 18.38
N TYR A 361 10.94 -15.76 17.12
CA TYR A 361 10.91 -14.66 16.18
C TYR A 361 9.58 -14.64 15.45
N THR A 362 9.00 -13.45 15.36
CA THR A 362 7.84 -13.17 14.49
C THR A 362 8.37 -12.71 13.14
N VAL A 363 8.13 -13.51 12.10
CA VAL A 363 8.50 -13.20 10.72
C VAL A 363 7.27 -12.71 9.98
N ILE A 364 7.36 -11.53 9.38
CA ILE A 364 6.30 -10.99 8.52
C ILE A 364 6.71 -11.09 7.05
N VAL A 365 5.86 -11.70 6.25
CA VAL A 365 5.96 -11.77 4.80
C VAL A 365 4.89 -10.89 4.17
N LYS A 366 5.31 -9.94 3.34
CA LYS A 366 4.39 -9.05 2.62
C LYS A 366 4.52 -9.29 1.12
N VAL A 367 3.40 -9.61 0.47
CA VAL A 367 3.28 -9.78 -0.98
C VAL A 367 2.44 -8.64 -1.53
N ILE A 368 2.92 -8.01 -2.59
CA ILE A 368 2.18 -7.02 -3.37
C ILE A 368 1.89 -7.64 -4.74
N ASP A 369 0.62 -7.66 -5.10
CA ASP A 369 0.19 -8.18 -6.39
C ASP A 369 0.37 -7.18 -7.54
N ILE A 370 0.12 -7.62 -8.77
CA ILE A 370 0.18 -6.80 -9.98
C ILE A 370 -0.82 -5.64 -10.01
N LEU A 371 -1.85 -5.67 -9.16
CA LEU A 371 -2.83 -4.60 -8.99
C LEU A 371 -2.42 -3.61 -7.87
N GLY A 372 -1.33 -3.91 -7.17
CA GLY A 372 -0.78 -3.12 -6.07
C GLY A 372 -1.40 -3.42 -4.70
N ASN A 373 -2.30 -4.40 -4.60
CA ASN A 373 -2.89 -4.79 -3.31
C ASN A 373 -1.86 -5.56 -2.47
N ASP A 374 -1.90 -5.36 -1.17
CA ASP A 374 -1.03 -6.04 -0.22
C ASP A 374 -1.71 -7.24 0.44
N THR A 375 -0.95 -8.33 0.56
CA THR A 375 -1.29 -9.52 1.34
C THR A 375 -0.15 -9.79 2.30
N THR A 376 -0.47 -9.87 3.59
CA THR A 376 0.53 -10.10 4.65
C THR A 376 0.32 -11.45 5.30
N LYS A 377 1.41 -12.15 5.61
CA LYS A 377 1.43 -13.41 6.35
C LYS A 377 2.40 -13.28 7.52
N VAL A 378 1.93 -13.60 8.72
CA VAL A 378 2.72 -13.61 9.95
C VAL A 378 3.08 -15.06 10.26
N LEU A 379 4.31 -15.31 10.69
CA LEU A 379 4.83 -16.64 11.00
C LEU A 379 5.62 -16.58 12.30
N GLU A 380 5.30 -17.45 13.25
CA GLU A 380 6.09 -17.63 14.47
C GLU A 380 7.12 -18.74 14.25
N ILE A 381 8.39 -18.44 14.44
CA ILE A 381 9.47 -19.43 14.30
C ILE A 381 10.36 -19.47 15.55
N GLU A 382 10.97 -20.63 15.80
CA GLU A 382 11.89 -20.85 16.92
C GLU A 382 13.26 -21.26 16.40
N ILE A 383 14.28 -20.46 16.72
CA ILE A 383 15.67 -20.70 16.36
C ILE A 383 16.38 -21.40 17.52
N ASN A 384 16.93 -22.58 17.24
CA ASN A 384 17.45 -23.54 18.22
C ASN A 384 18.97 -23.69 18.25
#